data_AF-A0A1B7XA12-F1
#
_entry.id   AF-A0A1B7XA12-F1
#
_cell.length_a   1.000
_cell.length_b   1.000
_cell.length_c   1.000
_cell.angle_alpha   90.00
_cell.angle_beta   90.00
_cell.angle_gamma   90.00
#
_symmetry.space_group_name_H-M   'P 1'
#
loop_
_entity.id
_entity.type
_entity.pdbx_description
1 polymer ?
#
loop_
_entity_poly.entity_id
_entity_poly.type
_entity_poly.pdbx_seq_one_letter_code
_entity_poly.pdbx_strand_id
1 'polypeptide(L)'
;MSKTLTIINRALGEVNAPAISELSDGTVYAEVASRSWQPARDAVLRAHPWPCCLRRAKLNRSPDKPAWEYAYAHVLPVDYAVLVSVYPETSYAIESGVILSDQKDVSIKYVSTDTKLYDAALEDAIVYELASRLAMPLTSKKSLSEKLEQKALVCLRRAIHTTTRETTPKDIRTNKWKSAKLGYRRSR
;
A
#
# COMPACT_ATOMS: atom_id res chain seq x y z
N MET A 1 10.85 17.09 11.89
CA MET A 1 9.52 16.45 11.95
C MET A 1 9.46 15.33 10.91
N SER A 2 8.95 14.15 11.29
CA SER A 2 8.79 13.04 10.34
C SER A 2 7.61 13.30 9.41
N LYS A 3 7.69 12.85 8.14
CA LYS A 3 6.59 13.04 7.16
C LYS A 3 5.28 12.40 7.64
N THR A 4 5.37 11.27 8.34
CA THR A 4 4.24 10.66 9.06
C THR A 4 3.53 11.63 10.00
N LEU A 5 4.28 12.36 10.83
CA LEU A 5 3.70 13.30 11.80
C LEU A 5 3.04 14.50 11.10
N THR A 6 3.63 14.98 9.99
CA THR A 6 3.02 16.03 9.16
C THR A 6 1.64 15.59 8.63
N ILE A 7 1.53 14.36 8.12
CA ILE A 7 0.27 13.81 7.59
C ILE A 7 -0.78 13.70 8.70
N ILE A 8 -0.39 13.18 9.88
CA ILE A 8 -1.28 13.04 11.02
C ILE A 8 -1.78 14.41 11.49
N ASN A 9 -0.90 15.39 11.62
CA ASN A 9 -1.28 16.74 12.05
C ASN A 9 -2.19 17.43 11.02
N ARG A 10 -2.00 17.20 9.72
CA ARG A 10 -2.94 17.66 8.69
C ARG A 10 -4.33 17.05 8.89
N ALA A 11 -4.41 15.74 9.18
CA ALA A 11 -5.69 15.07 9.42
C ALA A 11 -6.38 15.53 10.72
N LEU A 12 -5.61 15.76 11.80
CA LEU A 12 -6.13 16.34 13.04
C LEU A 12 -6.71 17.74 12.81
N GLY A 13 -6.08 18.54 11.95
CA GLY A 13 -6.59 19.84 11.55
C GLY A 13 -7.98 19.78 10.89
N GLU A 14 -8.23 18.78 10.04
CA GLU A 14 -9.54 18.62 9.37
C GLU A 14 -10.69 18.31 10.36
N VAL A 15 -10.38 17.75 11.52
CA VAL A 15 -11.36 17.49 12.60
C VAL A 15 -11.35 18.58 13.68
N ASN A 16 -10.60 19.67 13.50
CA ASN A 16 -10.36 20.74 14.48
C ASN A 16 -9.76 20.25 15.81
N ALA A 17 -8.93 19.21 15.76
CA ALA A 17 -8.14 18.73 16.89
C ALA A 17 -6.78 19.46 16.95
N PRO A 18 -6.20 19.63 18.14
CA PRO A 18 -4.87 20.22 18.28
C PRO A 18 -3.80 19.33 17.64
N ALA A 19 -2.74 19.97 17.12
CA ALA A 19 -1.59 19.26 16.59
C ALA A 19 -0.81 18.57 17.71
N ILE A 20 -0.21 17.42 17.40
CA ILE A 20 0.64 16.66 18.31
C ILE A 20 2.12 16.82 17.95
N SER A 21 2.98 16.76 18.97
CA SER A 21 4.42 16.85 18.79
C SER A 21 5.06 15.50 18.45
N GLU A 22 4.49 14.42 19.00
CA GLU A 22 4.90 13.03 18.81
C GLU A 22 3.69 12.08 18.85
N LEU A 23 3.84 10.88 18.28
CA LEU A 23 2.81 9.83 18.37
C LEU A 23 2.72 9.20 19.78
N SER A 24 3.77 9.37 20.59
CA SER A 24 3.91 8.87 21.96
C SER A 24 3.58 9.90 23.03
N ASP A 25 3.03 11.06 22.66
CA ASP A 25 2.80 12.22 23.54
C ASP A 25 1.75 11.97 24.66
N GLY A 26 1.21 10.75 24.78
CA GLY A 26 0.26 10.35 25.83
C GLY A 26 -1.11 11.06 25.78
N THR A 27 -1.34 11.92 24.79
CA THR A 27 -2.62 12.61 24.61
C THR A 27 -3.65 11.68 23.96
N VAL A 28 -4.93 11.90 24.25
CA VAL A 28 -6.04 11.17 23.60
C VAL A 28 -5.96 11.28 22.07
N TYR A 29 -5.54 12.44 21.55
CA TYR A 29 -5.35 12.67 20.11
C TYR A 29 -4.24 11.79 19.53
N ALA A 30 -3.09 11.71 20.20
CA ALA A 30 -1.96 10.89 19.78
C ALA A 30 -2.32 9.39 19.83
N GLU A 31 -3.03 8.95 20.88
CA GLU A 31 -3.49 7.56 20.99
C GLU A 31 -4.46 7.17 19.88
N VAL A 32 -5.49 7.98 19.64
CA VAL A 32 -6.49 7.70 18.59
C VAL A 32 -5.84 7.77 17.20
N ALA A 33 -4.94 8.74 16.96
CA ALA A 33 -4.19 8.85 15.71
C ALA A 33 -3.25 7.66 15.49
N SER A 34 -2.51 7.21 16.51
CA SER A 34 -1.60 6.07 16.41
C SER A 34 -2.30 4.77 16.02
N ARG A 35 -3.48 4.52 16.62
CA ARG A 35 -4.32 3.34 16.33
C ARG A 35 -4.92 3.40 14.93
N SER A 36 -5.23 4.59 14.43
CA SER A 36 -5.94 4.78 13.16
C SER A 36 -5.01 4.95 11.96
N TRP A 37 -3.75 5.35 12.19
CA TRP A 37 -2.76 5.63 11.15
C TRP A 37 -2.50 4.44 10.21
N GLN A 38 -2.11 3.30 10.78
CA GLN A 38 -1.75 2.12 9.97
C GLN A 38 -2.95 1.61 9.15
N PRO A 39 -4.17 1.43 9.73
CA PRO A 39 -5.34 1.03 8.95
C PRO A 39 -5.71 2.01 7.84
N ALA A 40 -5.65 3.34 8.09
CA ALA A 40 -5.98 4.35 7.09
C ALA A 40 -5.00 4.33 5.92
N ARG A 41 -3.70 4.36 6.22
CA ARG A 41 -2.62 4.31 5.23
C ARG A 41 -2.73 3.04 4.38
N ASP A 42 -2.87 1.89 5.02
CA ASP A 42 -2.88 0.61 4.32
C ASP A 42 -4.14 0.44 3.44
N ALA A 43 -5.29 0.99 3.85
CA ALA A 43 -6.50 0.99 3.02
C ALA A 43 -6.28 1.77 1.71
N VAL A 44 -5.68 2.96 1.78
CA VAL A 44 -5.36 3.76 0.58
C VAL A 44 -4.30 3.10 -0.28
N LEU A 45 -3.22 2.57 0.33
CA LEU A 45 -2.15 1.90 -0.42
C LEU A 45 -2.63 0.62 -1.12
N ARG A 46 -3.61 -0.10 -0.56
CA ARG A 46 -4.24 -1.29 -1.17
C ARG A 46 -5.23 -0.96 -2.28
N ALA A 47 -5.77 0.25 -2.33
CA ALA A 47 -6.76 0.63 -3.32
C ALA A 47 -6.21 0.69 -4.75
N HIS A 48 -4.92 0.99 -4.93
CA HIS A 48 -4.31 1.17 -6.24
C HIS A 48 -2.78 0.96 -6.21
N PRO A 49 -2.14 0.44 -7.27
CA PRO A 49 -0.69 0.43 -7.37
C PRO A 49 -0.15 1.84 -7.60
N TRP A 50 0.36 2.49 -6.55
CA TRP A 50 0.90 3.86 -6.57
C TRP A 50 2.34 3.91 -7.13
N PRO A 51 2.58 4.48 -8.34
CA PRO A 51 3.89 4.57 -8.99
C PRO A 51 4.96 5.27 -8.16
N CYS A 52 4.59 6.35 -7.47
CA CYS A 52 5.48 7.08 -6.55
C CYS A 52 6.03 6.18 -5.43
N CYS A 53 5.27 5.15 -5.03
CA CYS A 53 5.63 4.20 -3.98
C CYS A 53 6.14 2.86 -4.52
N LEU A 54 6.31 2.68 -5.84
CA LEU A 54 6.78 1.41 -6.39
C LEU A 54 8.26 1.17 -6.10
N ARG A 55 8.56 0.05 -5.47
CA ARG A 55 9.93 -0.46 -5.29
C ARG A 55 10.11 -1.81 -5.97
N ARG A 56 11.37 -2.11 -6.31
CA ARG A 56 11.80 -3.43 -6.79
C ARG A 56 12.82 -3.97 -5.80
N ALA A 57 12.65 -5.22 -5.37
CA ALA A 57 13.57 -5.88 -4.46
C ALA A 57 13.78 -7.33 -4.89
N LYS A 58 15.04 -7.78 -4.80
CA LYS A 58 15.36 -9.21 -4.79
C LYS A 58 15.12 -9.71 -3.36
N LEU A 59 14.36 -10.80 -3.23
CA LEU A 59 13.98 -11.31 -1.93
C LEU A 59 15.04 -12.25 -1.37
N ASN A 60 15.15 -12.23 -0.04
CA ASN A 60 15.99 -13.16 0.69
C ASN A 60 15.21 -14.43 0.98
N ARG A 61 15.84 -15.58 0.77
CA ARG A 61 15.24 -16.88 1.05
C ARG A 61 15.13 -17.10 2.56
N SER A 62 13.96 -17.56 3.01
CA SER A 62 13.76 -18.02 4.38
C SER A 62 14.41 -19.40 4.57
N PRO A 63 15.04 -19.69 5.73
CA PRO A 63 15.44 -21.05 6.07
C PRO A 63 14.23 -21.97 6.29
N ASP A 64 13.09 -21.42 6.72
CA ASP A 64 11.86 -22.14 6.98
C ASP A 64 11.09 -22.35 5.69
N LYS A 65 11.00 -23.61 5.25
CA LYS A 65 10.26 -24.01 4.05
C LYS A 65 8.81 -24.34 4.40
N PRO A 66 7.87 -24.12 3.48
CA PRO A 66 6.49 -24.56 3.68
C PRO A 66 6.43 -26.10 3.76
N ALA A 67 5.43 -26.61 4.48
CA ALA A 67 5.29 -28.05 4.71
C ALA A 67 4.90 -28.82 3.44
N TRP A 68 4.13 -28.20 2.54
CA TRP A 68 3.67 -28.77 1.28
C TRP A 68 3.38 -27.65 0.25
N GLU A 69 2.97 -28.02 -0.95
CA GLU A 69 2.63 -27.15 -2.10
C GLU A 69 3.80 -26.43 -2.80
N TYR A 70 4.67 -25.73 -2.06
CA TYR A 70 5.77 -24.94 -2.64
C TYR A 70 7.15 -25.42 -2.19
N ALA A 71 8.18 -25.21 -3.02
CA ALA A 71 9.55 -25.62 -2.67
C ALA A 71 10.30 -24.63 -1.76
N TYR A 72 9.99 -23.34 -1.83
CA TYR A 72 10.74 -22.26 -1.15
C TYR A 72 9.82 -21.19 -0.57
N ALA A 73 10.32 -20.51 0.48
CA ALA A 73 9.73 -19.29 1.03
C ALA A 73 10.73 -18.14 0.97
N HIS A 74 10.25 -16.93 0.71
CA HIS A 74 11.08 -15.72 0.63
C HIS A 74 10.49 -14.61 1.50
N VAL A 75 11.32 -13.94 2.28
CA VAL A 75 10.90 -12.91 3.23
C VAL A 75 10.54 -11.62 2.51
N LEU A 76 9.35 -11.07 2.79
CA LEU A 76 8.94 -9.79 2.23
C LEU A 76 9.69 -8.62 2.89
N PRO A 77 9.91 -7.50 2.17
CA PRO A 77 10.49 -6.30 2.75
C PRO A 77 9.65 -5.75 3.91
N VAL A 78 10.31 -5.12 4.89
CA VAL A 78 9.64 -4.53 6.08
C VAL A 78 8.65 -3.44 5.69
N ASP A 79 8.92 -2.72 4.60
CA ASP A 79 8.08 -1.66 4.05
C ASP A 79 7.07 -2.15 3.01
N TYR A 80 6.76 -3.45 2.96
CA TYR A 80 5.82 -4.03 2.01
C TYR A 80 4.36 -3.67 2.31
N ALA A 81 3.64 -3.13 1.32
CA ALA A 81 2.18 -2.92 1.40
C ALA A 81 1.40 -3.87 0.48
N VAL A 82 1.76 -3.89 -0.81
CA VAL A 82 1.00 -4.57 -1.87
C VAL A 82 1.94 -5.12 -2.93
N LEU A 83 1.73 -6.37 -3.34
CA LEU A 83 2.45 -6.95 -4.46
C LEU A 83 1.88 -6.47 -5.80
N VAL A 84 2.77 -6.10 -6.73
CA VAL A 84 2.40 -5.61 -8.07
C VAL A 84 2.79 -6.62 -9.14
N SER A 85 4.00 -7.20 -9.06
CA SER A 85 4.43 -8.25 -9.98
C SER A 85 5.61 -9.03 -9.42
N VAL A 86 5.77 -10.27 -9.85
CA VAL A 86 6.89 -11.16 -9.48
C VAL A 86 7.74 -11.45 -10.72
N TYR A 87 9.05 -11.64 -10.53
CA TYR A 87 10.02 -12.03 -11.54
C TYR A 87 10.97 -13.12 -10.98
N PRO A 88 11.16 -14.26 -11.66
CA PRO A 88 10.48 -14.66 -12.90
C PRO A 88 8.97 -14.85 -12.68
N GLU A 89 8.19 -14.80 -13.76
CA GLU A 89 6.74 -15.06 -13.68
C GLU A 89 6.53 -16.53 -13.24
N THR A 90 5.91 -16.73 -12.08
CA THR A 90 5.74 -18.04 -11.45
C THR A 90 4.47 -18.07 -10.60
N SER A 91 4.00 -19.27 -10.24
CA SER A 91 2.97 -19.46 -9.22
C SER A 91 3.53 -19.07 -7.85
N TYR A 92 2.77 -18.31 -7.09
CA TYR A 92 3.15 -17.92 -5.75
C TYR A 92 1.93 -17.77 -4.84
N ALA A 93 2.15 -17.94 -3.54
CA ALA A 93 1.22 -17.59 -2.47
C ALA A 93 1.90 -16.62 -1.52
N ILE A 94 1.14 -15.70 -0.91
CA ILE A 94 1.67 -14.81 0.14
C ILE A 94 1.02 -15.21 1.45
N GLU A 95 1.83 -15.61 2.42
CA GLU A 95 1.38 -16.13 3.71
C GLU A 95 2.27 -15.56 4.81
N SER A 96 1.69 -15.05 5.90
CA SER A 96 2.43 -14.66 7.11
C SER A 96 3.69 -13.80 6.88
N GLY A 97 3.69 -12.91 5.89
CA GLY A 97 4.82 -12.03 5.58
C GLY A 97 5.92 -12.67 4.71
N VAL A 98 5.69 -13.86 4.17
CA VAL A 98 6.56 -14.51 3.17
C VAL A 98 5.81 -14.73 1.87
N ILE A 99 6.55 -14.78 0.77
CA ILE A 99 6.07 -15.27 -0.51
C ILE A 99 6.59 -16.69 -0.75
N LEU A 100 5.67 -17.62 -0.95
CA LEU A 100 5.95 -19.02 -1.27
C LEU A 100 6.03 -19.16 -2.78
N SER A 101 7.05 -19.89 -3.27
CA SER A 101 7.21 -20.19 -4.69
C SER A 101 8.12 -21.39 -4.92
N ASP A 102 8.08 -21.94 -6.14
CA ASP A 102 9.00 -23.02 -6.54
C ASP A 102 10.35 -22.50 -7.05
N GLN A 103 10.53 -21.18 -7.06
CA GLN A 103 11.72 -20.53 -7.59
C GLN A 103 12.75 -20.28 -6.48
N LYS A 104 14.01 -20.61 -6.77
CA LYS A 104 15.14 -20.41 -5.84
C LYS A 104 15.46 -18.94 -5.60
N ASP A 105 15.28 -18.11 -6.62
CA ASP A 105 15.50 -16.67 -6.58
C ASP A 105 14.23 -15.96 -7.07
N VAL A 106 13.68 -15.09 -6.24
CA VAL A 106 12.49 -14.30 -6.55
C VAL A 106 12.79 -12.82 -6.40
N SER A 107 12.38 -12.03 -7.39
CA SER A 107 12.36 -10.58 -7.32
C SER A 107 10.93 -10.09 -7.44
N ILE A 108 10.57 -9.06 -6.67
CA ILE A 108 9.24 -8.49 -6.68
C ILE A 108 9.27 -7.01 -7.03
N LYS A 109 8.17 -6.56 -7.63
CA LYS A 109 7.75 -5.17 -7.64
C LYS A 109 6.57 -5.03 -6.68
N TYR A 110 6.64 -4.07 -5.78
CA TYR A 110 5.65 -3.87 -4.73
C TYR A 110 5.44 -2.39 -4.43
N VAL A 111 4.33 -2.06 -3.78
CA VAL A 111 4.06 -0.74 -3.21
C VAL A 111 4.67 -0.68 -1.81
N SER A 112 5.52 0.32 -1.58
CA SER A 112 6.18 0.57 -0.30
C SER A 112 5.32 1.42 0.64
N THR A 113 5.39 1.16 1.95
CA THR A 113 4.79 1.99 3.01
C THR A 113 5.65 3.19 3.41
N ASP A 114 6.79 3.43 2.75
CA ASP A 114 7.70 4.53 3.09
C ASP A 114 7.07 5.89 2.79
N THR A 115 6.71 6.60 3.86
CA THR A 115 6.05 7.92 3.78
C THR A 115 6.83 8.97 3.03
N LYS A 116 8.16 8.84 2.90
CA LYS A 116 9.00 9.79 2.13
C LYS A 116 8.59 9.84 0.66
N LEU A 117 8.11 8.72 0.12
CA LEU A 117 7.75 8.54 -1.28
C LEU A 117 6.39 9.13 -1.66
N TYR A 118 5.57 9.53 -0.69
CA TYR A 118 4.20 9.94 -1.00
C TYR A 118 4.20 11.25 -1.78
N ASP A 119 3.55 11.24 -2.94
CA ASP A 119 3.23 12.46 -3.68
C ASP A 119 2.08 13.22 -3.00
N ALA A 120 1.83 14.44 -3.46
CA ALA A 120 0.80 15.30 -2.87
C ALA A 120 -0.62 14.72 -2.98
N ALA A 121 -0.92 13.96 -4.04
CA ALA A 121 -2.27 13.43 -4.27
C ALA A 121 -2.56 12.22 -3.37
N LEU A 122 -1.60 11.32 -3.24
CA LEU A 122 -1.63 10.21 -2.29
C LEU A 122 -1.65 10.71 -0.86
N GLU A 123 -0.84 11.72 -0.54
CA GLU A 123 -0.82 12.33 0.79
C GLU A 123 -2.21 12.87 1.15
N ASP A 124 -2.84 13.66 0.27
CA ASP A 124 -4.19 14.16 0.49
C ASP A 124 -5.21 13.01 0.69
N ALA A 125 -5.15 11.95 -0.12
CA ALA A 125 -6.04 10.81 0.03
C ALA A 125 -5.90 10.13 1.40
N ILE A 126 -4.67 9.95 1.89
CA ILE A 126 -4.41 9.38 3.22
C ILE A 126 -4.85 10.34 4.34
N VAL A 127 -4.63 11.65 4.18
CA VAL A 127 -5.07 12.67 5.16
C VAL A 127 -6.58 12.58 5.38
N TYR A 128 -7.37 12.55 4.31
CA TYR A 128 -8.83 12.52 4.44
C TYR A 128 -9.36 11.16 4.91
N GLU A 129 -8.75 10.05 4.49
CA GLU A 129 -9.08 8.72 5.00
C GLU A 129 -8.74 8.57 6.50
N LEU A 130 -7.68 9.23 6.97
CA LEU A 130 -7.38 9.29 8.39
C LEU A 130 -8.37 10.19 9.12
N ALA A 131 -8.62 11.40 8.60
CA ALA A 131 -9.53 12.36 9.22
C ALA A 131 -10.95 11.79 9.42
N SER A 132 -11.47 11.03 8.45
CA SER A 132 -12.77 10.36 8.57
C SER A 132 -12.82 9.39 9.75
N ARG A 133 -11.76 8.61 9.97
CA ARG A 133 -11.64 7.67 11.11
C ARG A 133 -11.46 8.38 12.45
N LEU A 134 -10.84 9.56 12.45
CA LEU A 134 -10.65 10.37 13.66
C LEU A 134 -11.90 11.16 14.06
N ALA A 135 -12.79 11.46 13.11
CA ALA A 135 -13.94 12.33 13.30
C ALA A 135 -14.87 11.87 14.44
N MET A 136 -15.33 10.63 14.40
CA MET A 136 -16.22 10.06 15.42
C MET A 136 -15.58 9.99 16.81
N PRO A 137 -14.40 9.35 17.01
CA PRO A 137 -13.81 9.18 18.33
C PRO A 137 -13.40 10.50 18.99
N LEU A 138 -13.06 11.54 18.22
CA LEU A 138 -12.60 12.81 18.79
C LEU A 138 -13.70 13.86 18.95
N THR A 139 -14.68 13.91 18.05
CA THR A 139 -15.66 15.00 18.03
C THR A 139 -17.08 14.57 18.38
N SER A 140 -17.38 13.26 18.36
CA SER A 140 -18.74 12.71 18.49
C SER A 140 -19.77 13.27 17.49
N LYS A 141 -19.33 13.91 16.40
CA LYS A 141 -20.20 14.51 15.37
C LYS A 141 -20.31 13.60 14.15
N LYS A 142 -21.40 12.84 14.07
CA LYS A 142 -21.69 11.95 12.93
C LYS A 142 -21.69 12.66 11.58
N SER A 143 -22.28 13.84 11.50
CA SER A 143 -22.33 14.64 10.26
C SER A 143 -20.96 15.10 9.77
N LEU A 144 -19.97 15.25 10.66
CA LEU A 144 -18.59 15.55 10.28
C LEU A 144 -17.92 14.31 9.68
N SER A 145 -18.10 13.14 10.31
CA SER A 145 -17.58 11.86 9.83
C SER A 145 -18.05 11.57 8.41
N GLU A 146 -19.37 11.65 8.17
CA GLU A 146 -19.96 11.37 6.85
C GLU A 146 -19.42 12.31 5.76
N LYS A 147 -19.23 13.60 6.08
CA LYS A 147 -18.64 14.58 5.15
C LYS A 147 -17.18 14.25 4.83
N LEU A 148 -16.40 13.86 5.83
CA LEU A 148 -14.99 13.50 5.66
C LEU A 148 -14.83 12.19 4.89
N GLU A 149 -15.70 11.21 5.11
CA GLU A 149 -15.77 9.97 4.32
C GLU A 149 -16.04 10.27 2.84
N GLN A 150 -17.00 11.14 2.54
CA GLN A 150 -17.25 11.58 1.15
C GLN A 150 -16.04 12.28 0.54
N LYS A 151 -15.39 13.18 1.29
CA LYS A 151 -14.20 13.89 0.84
C LYS A 151 -13.02 12.93 0.60
N ALA A 152 -12.84 11.93 1.47
CA ALA A 152 -11.84 10.88 1.32
C ALA A 152 -12.02 10.10 0.01
N LEU A 153 -13.26 9.70 -0.31
CA LEU A 153 -13.57 9.02 -1.58
C LEU A 153 -13.26 9.89 -2.80
N VAL A 154 -13.57 11.19 -2.75
CA VAL A 154 -13.28 12.13 -3.84
C VAL A 154 -11.76 12.29 -4.02
N CYS A 155 -11.02 12.49 -2.92
CA CYS A 155 -9.56 12.62 -2.95
C CYS A 155 -8.88 11.35 -3.46
N LEU A 156 -9.35 10.17 -3.03
CA LEU A 156 -8.86 8.89 -3.52
C LEU A 156 -9.04 8.74 -5.03
N ARG A 157 -10.25 9.03 -5.55
CA ARG A 157 -10.52 8.98 -7.01
C ARG A 157 -9.63 9.95 -7.79
N ARG A 158 -9.48 11.17 -7.29
CA ARG A 158 -8.60 12.18 -7.90
C ARG A 158 -7.16 11.70 -7.95
N ALA A 159 -6.66 11.13 -6.84
CA ALA A 159 -5.31 10.62 -6.75
C ALA A 159 -5.06 9.46 -7.73
N ILE A 160 -5.97 8.48 -7.78
CA ILE A 160 -5.92 7.38 -8.76
C ILE A 160 -5.90 7.91 -10.20
N HIS A 161 -6.75 8.89 -10.51
CA HIS A 161 -6.81 9.49 -11.85
C HIS A 161 -5.49 10.14 -12.24
N THR A 162 -4.90 10.94 -11.36
CA THR A 162 -3.60 11.58 -11.58
C THR A 162 -2.52 10.54 -11.82
N THR A 163 -2.45 9.54 -10.95
CA THR A 163 -1.50 8.43 -11.01
C THR A 163 -1.58 7.64 -12.32
N THR A 164 -2.79 7.40 -12.83
CA THR A 164 -2.99 6.66 -14.08
C THR A 164 -2.29 7.32 -15.27
N ARG A 165 -2.08 8.65 -15.24
CA ARG A 165 -1.39 9.39 -16.29
C ARG A 165 0.12 9.16 -16.31
N GLU A 166 0.69 8.69 -15.21
CA GLU A 166 2.14 8.50 -15.02
C GLU A 166 2.63 7.11 -15.45
N THR A 167 1.70 6.18 -15.70
CA THR A 167 2.01 4.81 -16.09
C THR A 167 1.48 4.54 -17.48
N THR A 168 2.33 4.05 -18.38
CA THR A 168 1.83 3.49 -19.64
C THR A 168 1.02 2.23 -19.33
N PRO A 169 -0.22 2.12 -19.84
CA PRO A 169 -1.00 0.89 -19.68
C PRO A 169 -0.16 -0.29 -20.17
N LYS A 170 0.10 -1.26 -19.30
CA LYS A 170 0.70 -2.52 -19.75
C LYS A 170 -0.33 -3.21 -20.63
N ASP A 171 -0.03 -3.37 -21.91
CA ASP A 171 -0.94 -4.03 -22.83
C ASP A 171 -1.04 -5.52 -22.50
N ILE A 172 -2.14 -5.89 -21.84
CA ILE A 172 -2.47 -7.25 -21.42
C ILE A 172 -2.54 -8.18 -22.65
N ARG A 173 -2.86 -7.65 -23.84
CA ARG A 173 -2.95 -8.44 -25.09
C ARG A 173 -1.58 -8.89 -25.57
N THR A 174 -0.53 -8.10 -25.40
CA THR A 174 0.80 -8.45 -25.92
C THR A 174 1.41 -9.65 -25.19
N ASN A 175 1.15 -9.80 -23.88
CA ASN A 175 1.65 -10.96 -23.11
C ASN A 175 0.94 -12.26 -23.51
N LYS A 176 -0.40 -12.25 -23.67
CA LYS A 176 -1.17 -13.42 -24.11
C LYS A 176 -0.73 -13.93 -25.49
N TRP A 177 -0.43 -13.01 -26.42
CA TRP A 177 -0.01 -13.36 -27.78
C TRP A 177 1.45 -13.86 -27.84
N LYS A 178 2.33 -13.33 -26.98
CA LYS A 178 3.72 -13.82 -26.84
C LYS A 178 3.79 -15.20 -26.19
N SER A 179 2.99 -15.47 -25.16
CA SER A 179 2.89 -16.81 -24.55
C SER A 179 2.26 -17.84 -25.49
N ALA A 180 1.30 -17.44 -26.33
CA ALA A 180 0.70 -18.32 -27.34
C ALA A 180 1.68 -18.72 -28.45
N LYS A 181 2.61 -17.83 -28.85
CA LYS A 181 3.65 -18.15 -29.85
C LYS A 181 4.79 -19.01 -29.30
N LEU A 182 5.11 -18.89 -28.01
CA LEU A 182 6.15 -19.73 -27.38
C LEU A 182 5.68 -21.16 -27.07
N GLY A 183 4.36 -21.39 -26.95
CA GLY A 183 3.78 -22.70 -26.70
C GLY A 183 3.73 -23.66 -27.90
N TYR A 184 4.12 -23.21 -29.11
CA TYR A 184 4.09 -24.03 -30.33
C TYR A 184 5.48 -24.41 -30.84
N ARG A 185 6.40 -24.75 -29.94
CA ARG A 185 7.64 -25.45 -30.30
C ARG A 185 7.62 -26.83 -29.65
N ARG A 186 6.71 -27.69 -30.15
CA ARG A 186 6.71 -29.13 -29.88
C ARG A 186 8.11 -29.67 -30.17
N SER A 187 8.76 -30.23 -29.16
CA SER A 187 9.97 -31.03 -29.37
C SER A 187 9.61 -32.20 -30.28
N ARG A 188 10.35 -32.34 -31.37
CA ARG A 188 10.57 -33.63 -32.02
C ARG A 188 11.87 -34.18 -31.49
#